data_AF-A0A915JKX2-F1
#
_entry.id   AF-A0A915JKX2-F1
#
_cell.length_a   1.000
_cell.length_b   1.000
_cell.length_c   1.000
_cell.angle_alpha   90.00
_cell.angle_beta   90.00
_cell.angle_gamma   90.00
#
_symmetry.space_group_name_H-M   'P 1'
#
loop_
_entity.id
_entity.type
_entity.pdbx_description
1 polymer ?
#
loop_
_entity_poly.entity_id
_entity_poly.type
_entity_poly.pdbx_seq_one_letter_code
_entity_poly.pdbx_strand_id
1 'polypeptide(L)'
;MHNSTLDDIKNQLKLNPKLILLIVLKGRHHFLTDLKDLNLKNSDKSQCVSVLLMNSYFMPKIGLDVQHRFHYVIWFDGGEFWNGETSAKLDKLFFPDIDFMIGRFVKICPGKRIRLISMEESLVRFVSMLREKYAIEGPKSVDTECFTSKIQMKTVARTQGS
;
A
#
# COMPACT_ATOMS: atom_id res chain seq x y z
N MET A 1 -2.15 9.91 17.22
CA MET A 1 -1.69 11.05 16.40
C MET A 1 -2.14 11.00 14.93
N HIS A 2 -3.23 10.28 14.58
CA HIS A 2 -3.64 10.09 13.17
C HIS A 2 -4.86 10.91 12.73
N ASN A 3 -5.62 11.49 13.66
CA ASN A 3 -6.87 12.19 13.33
C ASN A 3 -6.62 13.52 12.62
N SER A 4 -5.65 14.33 13.06
CA SER A 4 -5.29 15.59 12.40
C SER A 4 -4.84 15.35 10.95
N THR A 5 -3.99 14.36 10.71
CA THR A 5 -3.54 13.97 9.36
C THR A 5 -4.70 13.55 8.46
N LEU A 6 -5.65 12.76 8.98
CA LEU A 6 -6.83 12.35 8.21
C LEU A 6 -7.74 13.54 7.88
N ASP A 7 -7.88 14.49 8.81
CA ASP A 7 -8.66 15.71 8.59
C ASP A 7 -8.00 16.62 7.54
N ASP A 8 -6.67 16.75 7.56
CA ASP A 8 -5.93 17.51 6.55
C ASP A 8 -6.09 16.89 5.15
N ILE A 9 -5.93 15.57 5.03
CA ILE A 9 -6.15 14.83 3.78
C ILE A 9 -7.59 15.03 3.29
N LYS A 10 -8.57 14.90 4.20
CA LYS A 10 -9.99 15.10 3.89
C LYS A 10 -10.24 16.51 3.36
N ASN A 11 -9.63 17.53 3.96
CA ASN A 11 -9.77 18.92 3.52
C ASN A 11 -9.16 19.13 2.13
N GLN A 12 -7.98 18.58 1.86
CA GLN A 12 -7.35 18.67 0.53
C GLN A 12 -8.20 17.98 -0.56
N LEU A 13 -8.75 16.80 -0.26
CA LEU A 13 -9.60 16.06 -1.20
C LEU A 13 -10.96 16.72 -1.46
N LYS A 14 -11.47 17.49 -0.49
CA LYS A 14 -12.67 18.32 -0.64
C LYS A 14 -12.41 19.54 -1.50
N LEU A 15 -11.28 20.23 -1.28
CA LEU A 15 -10.90 21.42 -2.05
C LEU A 15 -10.64 21.10 -3.52
N ASN A 16 -10.13 19.90 -3.82
CA ASN A 16 -9.93 19.44 -5.18
C ASN A 16 -10.61 18.08 -5.44
N PRO A 17 -11.82 18.07 -6.02
CA PRO A 17 -12.56 16.84 -6.33
C PRO A 17 -11.90 15.94 -7.38
N LYS A 18 -10.91 16.44 -8.14
CA LYS A 18 -10.16 15.65 -9.15
C LYS A 18 -8.94 14.95 -8.55
N LEU A 19 -8.59 15.28 -7.31
CA LEU A 19 -7.36 14.85 -6.68
C LEU A 19 -7.40 13.36 -6.32
N ILE A 20 -6.34 12.63 -6.64
CA ILE A 20 -6.19 11.19 -6.37
C ILE A 20 -5.45 11.00 -5.04
N LEU A 21 -5.91 10.06 -4.21
CA LEU A 21 -5.20 9.63 -3.01
C LEU A 21 -4.31 8.43 -3.35
N LEU A 22 -2.99 8.64 -3.43
CA LEU A 22 -2.01 7.57 -3.59
C LEU A 22 -1.55 7.08 -2.22
N ILE A 23 -1.77 5.81 -1.94
CA ILE A 23 -1.33 5.15 -0.71
C ILE A 23 -0.27 4.12 -1.10
N VAL A 24 0.95 4.31 -0.59
CA VAL A 24 2.06 3.38 -0.75
C VAL A 24 2.23 2.61 0.54
N LEU A 25 2.03 1.30 0.50
CA LEU A 25 2.16 0.42 1.65
C LEU A 25 3.58 -0.15 1.72
N LYS A 26 4.21 -0.04 2.90
CA LYS A 26 5.54 -0.54 3.20
C LYS A 26 5.55 -1.35 4.51
N GLY A 27 5.83 -2.64 4.43
CA GLY A 27 5.84 -3.57 5.56
C GLY A 27 7.19 -4.18 5.91
N ARG A 28 8.24 -4.04 5.08
CA ARG A 28 9.58 -4.65 5.29
C ARG A 28 10.74 -3.67 5.11
N HIS A 29 11.89 -4.03 5.71
CA HIS A 29 13.14 -3.29 5.60
C HIS A 29 13.79 -3.41 4.22
N HIS A 30 13.86 -4.64 3.69
CA HIS A 30 14.25 -4.88 2.30
C HIS A 30 13.28 -4.05 1.44
N PHE A 31 13.76 -3.34 0.43
CA PHE A 31 12.98 -2.40 -0.40
C PHE A 31 12.75 -0.98 0.17
N LEU A 32 13.46 -0.51 1.20
CA LEU A 32 13.51 0.94 1.50
C LEU A 32 14.20 1.75 0.39
N THR A 33 15.12 1.12 -0.34
CA THR A 33 15.75 1.66 -1.55
C THR A 33 14.73 1.96 -2.64
N ASP A 34 13.75 1.09 -2.81
CA ASP A 34 12.73 1.19 -3.85
C ASP A 34 11.84 2.43 -3.68
N LEU A 35 11.67 2.90 -2.43
CA LEU A 35 10.99 4.17 -2.15
C LEU A 35 11.76 5.39 -2.69
N LYS A 36 13.09 5.30 -2.83
CA LYS A 36 13.92 6.37 -3.41
C LYS A 36 13.73 6.45 -4.93
N ASP A 37 13.50 5.30 -5.56
CA ASP A 37 13.27 5.17 -7.01
C ASP A 37 11.85 5.59 -7.40
N LEU A 38 10.92 5.66 -6.44
CA LEU A 38 9.60 6.20 -6.64
C LEU A 38 9.68 7.71 -6.97
N ASN A 39 9.52 8.05 -8.24
CA ASN A 39 9.55 9.43 -8.70
C ASN A 39 8.19 10.12 -8.51
N LEU A 40 7.92 10.55 -7.28
CA LEU A 40 6.79 11.41 -6.92
C LEU A 40 7.08 12.91 -7.08
N LYS A 41 8.31 13.29 -7.46
CA LYS A 41 8.69 14.70 -7.61
C LYS A 41 8.10 15.33 -8.88
N ASN A 42 7.82 14.52 -9.89
CA ASN A 42 7.20 14.95 -11.15
C ASN A 42 5.69 14.68 -11.20
N SER A 43 5.12 13.97 -10.21
CA SER A 43 3.68 13.92 -10.07
C SER A 43 3.22 15.30 -9.60
N ASP A 44 2.48 15.99 -10.45
CA ASP A 44 1.89 17.28 -10.14
C ASP A 44 1.15 17.16 -8.78
N LYS A 45 1.69 17.79 -7.74
CA LYS A 45 1.09 17.78 -6.39
C LYS A 45 -0.32 18.38 -6.39
N SER A 46 -0.72 19.05 -7.47
CA SER A 46 -2.09 19.50 -7.69
C SER A 46 -3.07 18.35 -8.02
N GLN A 47 -2.56 17.19 -8.47
CA GLN A 47 -3.36 16.07 -8.94
C GLN A 47 -3.38 14.87 -7.97
N CYS A 48 -2.44 14.81 -7.02
CA CYS A 48 -2.33 13.68 -6.10
C CYS A 48 -1.85 14.06 -4.70
N VAL A 49 -2.45 13.43 -3.68
CA VAL A 49 -2.00 13.43 -2.30
C VAL A 49 -1.41 12.06 -2.04
N SER A 50 -0.13 12.03 -1.71
CA SER A 50 0.64 10.81 -1.51
C SER A 50 0.86 10.52 -0.03
N VAL A 51 0.50 9.32 0.39
CA VAL A 51 0.62 8.81 1.75
C VAL A 51 1.52 7.58 1.74
N LEU A 52 2.60 7.62 2.51
CA LEU A 52 3.38 6.43 2.84
C LEU A 52 2.79 5.82 4.11
N LEU A 53 2.21 4.63 4.00
CA LEU A 53 1.75 3.84 5.14
C LEU A 53 2.80 2.79 5.47
N MET A 54 3.45 2.90 6.62
CA MET A 54 4.61 2.05 6.94
C MET A 54 4.65 1.48 8.35
N ASN A 55 5.33 0.35 8.54
CA ASN A 55 5.52 -0.19 9.88
C ASN A 55 6.46 0.73 10.70
N SER A 56 6.05 1.07 11.93
CA SER A 56 6.79 1.95 12.85
C SER A 56 8.21 1.47 13.16
N TYR A 57 8.47 0.16 13.13
CA TYR A 57 9.80 -0.42 13.30
C TYR A 57 10.82 0.09 12.27
N PHE A 58 10.39 0.48 11.06
CA PHE A 58 11.28 1.00 10.02
C PHE A 58 11.41 2.52 10.03
N MET A 59 10.60 3.25 10.81
CA MET A 59 10.61 4.71 10.85
C MET A 59 12.01 5.32 11.11
N PRO A 60 12.85 4.78 12.01
CA PRO A 60 14.20 5.31 12.23
C PRO A 60 15.16 5.07 11.05
N LYS A 61 14.82 4.17 10.13
CA LYS A 61 15.69 3.72 9.03
C LYS A 61 15.40 4.43 7.71
N ILE A 62 14.34 5.24 7.65
CA ILE A 62 13.93 5.98 6.45
C ILE A 62 14.61 7.35 6.48
N GLY A 63 15.34 7.67 5.42
CA GLY A 63 15.97 8.98 5.26
C GLY A 63 14.95 10.10 5.07
N LEU A 64 15.32 11.32 5.46
CA LEU A 64 14.49 12.52 5.26
C LEU A 64 14.15 12.77 3.79
N ASP A 65 15.03 12.35 2.89
CA ASP A 65 14.84 12.41 1.44
C ASP A 65 13.63 11.57 0.97
N VAL A 66 13.34 10.46 1.64
CA VAL A 66 12.16 9.63 1.40
C VAL A 66 10.94 10.27 2.03
N GLN A 67 11.04 10.73 3.29
CA GLN A 67 9.91 11.36 4.00
C GLN A 67 9.34 12.55 3.22
N HIS A 68 10.21 13.44 2.73
CA HIS A 68 9.78 14.65 2.02
C HIS A 68 9.22 14.41 0.61
N ARG A 69 9.28 13.17 0.08
CA ARG A 69 8.64 12.80 -1.20
C ARG A 69 7.14 12.56 -1.05
N PHE A 70 6.70 12.19 0.16
CA PHE A 70 5.30 11.97 0.46
C PHE A 70 4.70 13.22 1.10
N HIS A 71 3.40 13.44 0.90
CA HIS A 71 2.69 14.49 1.62
C HIS A 71 2.53 14.10 3.09
N TYR A 72 2.30 12.81 3.34
CA TYR A 72 2.12 12.26 4.67
C TYR A 72 2.85 10.94 4.81
N VAL A 73 3.48 10.75 5.97
CA VAL A 73 4.00 9.46 6.41
C VAL A 73 3.19 9.04 7.63
N ILE A 74 2.49 7.93 7.53
CA ILE A 74 1.68 7.37 8.61
C ILE A 74 2.29 6.04 8.98
N TRP A 75 2.61 5.87 10.26
CA TRP A 75 3.07 4.60 10.77
C TRP A 75 1.93 3.76 11.33
N PHE A 76 2.09 2.45 11.29
CA PHE A 76 1.26 1.48 12.02
C PHE A 76 2.15 0.59 12.87
N ASP A 77 1.65 0.20 14.03
CA ASP A 77 2.33 -0.71 14.94
C ASP A 77 1.99 -2.15 14.55
N GLY A 78 2.59 -2.61 13.47
CA GLY A 78 2.64 -4.05 13.20
C GLY A 78 3.70 -4.63 14.12
N GLY A 79 3.29 -5.25 15.23
CA GLY A 79 4.21 -5.88 16.20
C GLY A 79 5.27 -6.78 15.55
N GLU A 80 6.22 -7.27 16.34
CA GLU A 80 7.45 -8.02 15.97
C GLU A 80 7.29 -9.27 15.06
N PHE A 81 6.10 -9.52 14.50
CA PHE A 81 5.69 -10.65 13.65
C PHE A 81 6.37 -10.75 12.28
N TRP A 82 7.47 -10.02 12.04
CA TRP A 82 8.24 -10.04 10.79
C TRP A 82 9.54 -10.83 10.91
N ASN A 83 9.63 -11.74 11.89
CA ASN A 83 10.70 -12.73 11.96
C ASN A 83 10.36 -13.87 11.00
N GLY A 84 10.96 -13.88 9.79
CA GLY A 84 11.20 -15.03 8.90
C GLY A 84 10.06 -15.99 8.52
N GLU A 85 9.32 -16.55 9.48
CA GLU A 85 8.36 -17.65 9.34
C GLU A 85 7.03 -17.26 8.68
N THR A 86 6.57 -16.01 8.85
CA THR A 86 5.35 -15.49 8.20
C THR A 86 5.50 -15.29 6.69
N SER A 87 6.73 -15.44 6.16
CA SER A 87 7.00 -15.40 4.72
C SER A 87 6.51 -16.65 3.98
N ALA A 88 6.31 -17.77 4.67
CA ALA A 88 5.89 -19.03 4.06
C ALA A 88 4.37 -19.12 3.79
N LYS A 89 3.57 -18.24 4.39
CA LYS A 89 2.10 -18.25 4.31
C LYS A 89 1.55 -16.88 3.88
N LEU A 90 1.93 -16.46 2.66
CA LEU A 90 1.42 -15.25 2.01
C LEU A 90 -0.11 -15.25 1.84
N ASP A 91 -0.72 -16.44 1.93
CA ASP A 91 -2.17 -16.70 1.88
C ASP A 91 -2.92 -16.33 3.17
N LYS A 92 -2.23 -16.06 4.28
CA LYS A 92 -2.86 -15.73 5.59
C LYS A 92 -2.45 -14.38 6.16
N LEU A 93 -1.82 -13.55 5.35
CA LEU A 93 -1.31 -12.25 5.78
C LEU A 93 -2.48 -11.27 5.93
N PHE A 94 -2.90 -10.98 7.17
CA PHE A 94 -3.92 -9.99 7.48
C PHE A 94 -3.39 -9.00 8.51
N PHE A 95 -3.59 -7.70 8.26
CA PHE A 95 -3.14 -6.63 9.13
C PHE A 95 -4.34 -5.76 9.53
N PRO A 96 -4.90 -5.96 10.74
CA PRO A 96 -6.07 -5.22 11.21
C PRO A 96 -5.87 -3.70 11.17
N ASP A 97 -4.69 -3.21 11.53
CA ASP A 97 -4.42 -1.76 11.55
C ASP A 97 -4.37 -1.17 10.15
N ILE A 98 -3.77 -1.89 9.18
CA ILE A 98 -3.77 -1.44 7.79
C ILE A 98 -5.19 -1.46 7.24
N ASP A 99 -5.95 -2.55 7.46
CA ASP A 99 -7.34 -2.66 7.05
C ASP A 99 -8.20 -1.52 7.61
N PHE A 100 -8.07 -1.25 8.91
CA PHE A 100 -8.73 -0.13 9.58
C PHE A 100 -8.36 1.22 8.95
N MET A 101 -7.08 1.47 8.72
CA MET A 101 -6.59 2.72 8.10
C MET A 101 -7.09 2.90 6.68
N ILE A 102 -7.06 1.85 5.84
CA ILE A 102 -7.63 1.90 4.48
C ILE A 102 -9.13 2.16 4.54
N GLY A 103 -9.86 1.52 5.46
CA GLY A 103 -11.27 1.81 5.68
C GLY A 103 -11.55 3.27 6.06
N ARG A 104 -10.66 3.91 6.82
CA ARG A 104 -10.75 5.36 7.13
C ARG A 104 -10.52 6.22 5.89
N PHE A 105 -9.55 5.88 5.05
CA PHE A 105 -9.31 6.60 3.78
C PHE A 105 -10.50 6.49 2.83
N VAL A 106 -11.10 5.32 2.71
CA VAL A 106 -12.25 5.08 1.82
C VAL A 106 -13.50 5.85 2.27
N LYS A 107 -13.64 6.13 3.57
CA LYS A 107 -14.71 7.00 4.10
C LYS A 107 -14.57 8.46 3.70
N ILE A 108 -13.35 8.94 3.42
CA ILE A 108 -13.09 10.35 3.05
C ILE A 108 -12.80 10.52 1.55
N CYS A 109 -12.43 9.44 0.85
CA CYS A 109 -12.11 9.41 -0.56
C CYS A 109 -12.77 8.17 -1.19
N PRO A 110 -13.64 8.30 -2.19
CA PRO A 110 -14.25 7.12 -2.82
C PRO A 110 -13.18 6.25 -3.48
N GLY A 111 -13.32 4.92 -3.40
CA GLY A 111 -12.30 3.94 -3.84
C GLY A 111 -11.76 4.16 -5.26
N LYS A 112 -12.59 4.65 -6.20
CA LYS A 112 -12.18 5.03 -7.57
C LYS A 112 -11.11 6.12 -7.64
N ARG A 113 -11.02 6.97 -6.61
CA ARG A 113 -10.02 8.05 -6.46
C ARG A 113 -8.84 7.63 -5.58
N ILE A 114 -8.81 6.39 -5.12
CA ILE A 114 -7.69 5.84 -4.37
C ILE A 114 -6.81 5.01 -5.32
N ARG A 115 -5.50 5.10 -5.14
CA ARG A 115 -4.52 4.20 -5.72
C ARG A 115 -3.74 3.59 -4.57
N LEU A 116 -4.00 2.32 -4.26
CA LEU A 116 -3.26 1.58 -3.23
C LEU A 116 -2.18 0.75 -3.91
N ILE A 117 -0.91 0.93 -3.58
CA ILE A 117 0.21 0.18 -4.17
C ILE A 117 1.15 -0.36 -3.09
N SER A 118 1.83 -1.45 -3.42
CA SER A 118 2.97 -1.98 -2.66
C SER A 118 4.05 -2.41 -3.64
N MET A 119 5.32 -2.22 -3.27
CA MET A 119 6.49 -2.72 -4.01
C MET A 119 7.01 -4.04 -3.43
N GLU A 120 6.43 -4.53 -2.34
CA GLU A 120 6.84 -5.76 -1.68
C GLU A 120 6.01 -6.95 -2.18
N GLU A 121 6.67 -7.97 -2.72
CA GLU A 121 6.04 -9.22 -3.18
C GLU A 121 5.10 -9.81 -2.12
N SER A 122 5.53 -9.82 -0.86
CA SER A 122 4.75 -10.38 0.24
C SER A 122 3.44 -9.64 0.52
N LEU A 123 3.31 -8.40 0.06
CA LEU A 123 2.13 -7.57 0.27
C LEU A 123 1.23 -7.48 -0.97
N VAL A 124 1.67 -7.96 -2.15
CA VAL A 124 0.91 -7.82 -3.40
C VAL A 124 -0.49 -8.43 -3.30
N ARG A 125 -0.59 -9.65 -2.76
CA ARG A 125 -1.88 -10.32 -2.55
C ARG A 125 -2.75 -9.57 -1.54
N PHE A 126 -2.17 -9.16 -0.40
CA PHE A 126 -2.87 -8.41 0.64
C PHE A 126 -3.43 -7.07 0.13
N VAL A 127 -2.63 -6.30 -0.62
CA VAL A 127 -3.09 -5.07 -1.27
C VAL A 127 -4.25 -5.35 -2.22
N SER A 128 -4.22 -6.45 -2.96
CA SER A 128 -5.28 -6.81 -3.90
C SER A 128 -6.57 -7.23 -3.19
N MET A 129 -6.47 -7.89 -2.03
CA MET A 129 -7.62 -8.15 -1.15
C MET A 129 -8.24 -6.86 -0.61
N LEU A 130 -7.42 -5.89 -0.18
CA LEU A 130 -7.92 -4.58 0.27
C LEU A 130 -8.59 -3.82 -0.87
N ARG A 131 -8.02 -3.88 -2.09
CA ARG A 131 -8.63 -3.24 -3.26
C ARG A 131 -10.02 -3.80 -3.54
N GLU A 132 -10.16 -5.12 -3.52
CA GLU A 132 -11.43 -5.80 -3.70
C GLU A 132 -12.43 -5.45 -2.60
N LYS A 133 -12.02 -5.55 -1.33
CA LYS A 133 -12.86 -5.23 -0.16
C LYS A 133 -13.40 -3.81 -0.19
N TYR A 134 -12.59 -2.84 -0.61
CA TYR A 134 -12.92 -1.41 -0.57
C TYR A 134 -13.27 -0.81 -1.95
N ALA A 135 -13.46 -1.63 -2.97
CA ALA A 135 -13.72 -1.19 -4.35
C ALA A 135 -12.71 -0.14 -4.86
N ILE A 136 -11.43 -0.33 -4.52
CA ILE A 136 -10.31 0.48 -5.03
C ILE A 136 -9.88 -0.13 -6.36
N GLU A 137 -9.61 0.73 -7.35
CA GLU A 137 -9.19 0.31 -8.68
C GLU A 137 -7.82 -0.42 -8.66
N GLY A 138 -7.72 -1.53 -9.40
CA GLY A 138 -6.48 -2.27 -9.62
C GLY A 138 -6.69 -3.79 -9.72
N PRO A 139 -5.58 -4.56 -9.82
CA PRO A 139 -5.61 -6.02 -9.84
C PRO A 139 -6.37 -6.62 -8.64
N LYS A 140 -7.20 -7.63 -8.92
CA LYS A 140 -7.98 -8.35 -7.90
C LYS A 140 -7.17 -9.49 -7.28
N SER A 141 -7.62 -9.97 -6.14
CA SER A 141 -6.93 -11.01 -5.38
C SER A 141 -6.65 -12.27 -6.22
N VAL A 142 -7.64 -12.77 -6.96
CA VAL A 142 -7.54 -13.94 -7.85
C VAL A 142 -6.48 -13.74 -8.93
N ASP A 143 -6.45 -12.58 -9.59
CA ASP A 143 -5.47 -12.28 -10.65
C ASP A 143 -4.04 -12.26 -10.09
N THR A 144 -3.87 -11.73 -8.86
CA THR A 144 -2.56 -11.65 -8.21
C THR A 144 -2.09 -12.96 -7.59
N GLU A 145 -2.99 -13.90 -7.31
CA GLU A 145 -2.64 -15.21 -6.78
C GLU A 145 -1.77 -16.01 -7.77
N CYS A 146 -2.05 -15.86 -9.07
CA CYS A 146 -1.28 -16.43 -10.16
C CYS A 146 0.18 -15.96 -10.21
N PHE A 147 0.54 -14.85 -9.54
CA PHE A 147 1.89 -14.28 -9.51
C PHE A 147 2.55 -14.34 -8.13
N THR A 148 1.79 -14.70 -7.09
CA THR A 148 2.28 -14.75 -5.69
C THR A 148 2.37 -16.18 -5.16
N SER A 149 1.67 -17.14 -5.77
CA SER A 149 1.78 -18.56 -5.45
C SER A 149 2.60 -19.30 -6.51
N LYS A 150 3.76 -19.85 -6.11
CA LYS A 150 4.63 -20.66 -7.01
C LYS A 150 3.90 -21.86 -7.61
N ILE A 151 2.94 -22.43 -6.88
CA ILE A 151 2.12 -23.55 -7.36
C ILE A 151 1.23 -23.06 -8.50
N GLN A 152 0.48 -21.98 -8.27
CA GLN A 152 -0.41 -21.38 -9.27
C GLN A 152 0.36 -20.91 -10.51
N MET A 153 1.51 -20.25 -10.33
CA MET A 153 2.39 -19.84 -11.43
C MET A 153 2.75 -21.02 -12.35
N LYS A 154 3.17 -22.15 -11.75
CA LYS A 154 3.53 -23.36 -12.50
C LYS A 154 2.32 -23.99 -13.18
N THR A 155 1.16 -23.95 -12.55
CA THR A 155 -0.09 -24.45 -13.14
C THR A 155 -0.45 -23.64 -14.39
N VAL A 156 -0.50 -22.31 -14.30
CA VAL A 156 -0.84 -21.41 -15.42
C VAL A 156 0.17 -21.52 -16.57
N ALA A 157 1.48 -21.57 -16.26
CA ALA A 157 2.52 -21.69 -17.28
C ALA A 157 2.41 -23.01 -18.09
N ARG A 158 1.95 -24.09 -17.46
CA ARG A 158 1.75 -25.38 -18.14
C ARG A 158 0.50 -25.38 -19.02
N THR A 159 -0.59 -24.74 -18.59
CA THR A 159 -1.83 -24.66 -19.37
C THR A 159 -1.74 -23.70 -20.55
N GLN A 160 -0.88 -22.67 -20.52
CA GLN A 160 -0.71 -21.73 -21.64
C GLN A 160 0.38 -22.14 -22.64
N GLY A 161 1.26 -23.06 -22.28
CA GLY A 161 2.31 -23.61 -23.15
C GLY A 161 1.94 -24.90 -23.88
N SER A 162 0.68 -25.33 -23.78
CA SER A 162 0.10 -26.51 -24.46
C SER A 162 -0.92 -26.05 -25.48
#